data_AF-A0A2V7WDN0-F1
#
_entry.id   AF-A0A2V7WDN0-F1
#
_cell.length_a   1.000
_cell.length_b   1.000
_cell.length_c   1.000
_cell.angle_alpha   90.00
_cell.angle_beta   90.00
_cell.angle_gamma   90.00
#
_symmetry.space_group_name_H-M   'P 1'
#
loop_
_entity.id
_entity.type
_entity.pdbx_description
1 polymer ?
#
loop_
_entity_poly.entity_id
_entity_poly.type
_entity_poly.pdbx_seq_one_letter_code
_entity_poly.pdbx_strand_id
1 'polypeptide(L)'
;MLGGMKQLALLLFLFILSCNVSAADRELSFARDMMEDAVIRNDVEGIALARARLVRIAAETGDRTVERDARYLAAVSSMFELFSGSLDLPAAAKLMTVAVRQADRVVEIDPKFADGWMISAMLRGSAQRAGIAVPKDPEGAPNRFAHAIELDAKSPGVAFFAGVIRSSNPLGAAPPEGVQMFDDLVARLDADRAATGRRFGLWDAQARAWQIFVRMAQDEPRADTMRTMAARLMELRPDFAQGQDLVGYVTERCFVAAPAVTWKPFLTDAVGDGKSPKNPDVIAVDRAEDGDRWWYRVAFHDPLPPSFGVNIVVNRSGDPATGMKWWGNGSTARFDRLVTAWITRSGDRYFGRAGVTDDPGSRGARLTKISSDIQLAIADDNRSVMIGVPKSALELTDASTIVVAGGTHLVWNDDAASAANSR
;
A
#
# COMPACT_ATOMS: atom_id res chain seq x y z
N MET A 1 25.69 -8.19 -58.78
CA MET A 1 25.83 -6.84 -58.18
C MET A 1 24.50 -6.14 -57.86
N LEU A 2 23.40 -6.34 -58.59
CA LEU A 2 22.11 -5.68 -58.29
C LEU A 2 21.39 -6.12 -56.99
N GLY A 3 21.72 -7.29 -56.43
CA GLY A 3 21.11 -7.77 -55.18
C GLY A 3 21.53 -7.00 -53.92
N GLY A 4 22.79 -6.52 -53.86
CA GLY A 4 23.32 -5.80 -52.69
C GLY A 4 22.74 -4.40 -52.51
N MET A 5 22.40 -3.70 -53.61
CA MET A 5 21.78 -2.37 -53.54
C MET A 5 20.36 -2.39 -52.98
N LYS A 6 19.57 -3.44 -53.23
CA LYS A 6 18.22 -3.58 -52.67
C LYS A 6 18.25 -3.83 -51.16
N GLN A 7 19.20 -4.62 -50.67
CA GLN A 7 19.42 -4.82 -49.24
C GLN A 7 19.91 -3.55 -48.55
N LEU A 8 20.83 -2.79 -49.17
CA LEU A 8 21.32 -1.53 -48.61
C LEU A 8 20.21 -0.47 -48.55
N ALA A 9 19.38 -0.34 -49.59
CA ALA A 9 18.25 0.58 -49.59
C ALA A 9 17.17 0.20 -48.56
N LEU A 10 16.90 -1.10 -48.38
CA LEU A 10 15.98 -1.59 -47.36
C LEU A 10 16.50 -1.31 -45.95
N LEU A 11 17.79 -1.55 -45.69
CA LEU A 11 18.42 -1.24 -44.41
C LEU A 11 18.45 0.27 -44.13
N LEU A 12 18.72 1.09 -45.14
CA LEU A 12 18.70 2.55 -45.01
C LEU A 12 17.28 3.07 -44.75
N PHE A 13 16.26 2.50 -45.41
CA PHE A 13 14.86 2.85 -45.20
C PHE A 13 14.36 2.46 -43.80
N LEU A 14 14.74 1.27 -43.32
CA LEU A 14 14.48 0.84 -41.94
C LEU A 14 15.21 1.72 -40.92
N PHE A 15 16.45 2.13 -41.22
CA PHE A 15 17.21 3.06 -40.38
C PHE A 15 16.55 4.44 -40.31
N ILE A 16 16.13 5.00 -41.45
CA ILE A 16 15.42 6.29 -41.52
C ILE A 16 14.07 6.22 -40.77
N LEU A 17 13.32 5.12 -40.93
CA LEU A 17 12.07 4.90 -40.17
C LEU A 17 12.32 4.82 -38.66
N SER A 18 13.42 4.20 -38.22
CA SER A 18 13.81 4.17 -36.80
C SER A 18 14.36 5.52 -36.29
N CYS A 19 14.81 6.41 -37.19
CA CYS A 19 15.28 7.75 -36.84
C CYS A 19 14.14 8.78 -36.68
N ASN A 20 12.91 8.47 -37.11
CA ASN A 20 11.77 9.39 -37.05
C ASN A 20 11.10 9.50 -35.67
N VAL A 21 11.58 8.77 -34.66
CA VAL A 21 11.17 9.02 -33.27
C VAL A 21 11.74 10.36 -32.85
N SER A 22 10.88 11.30 -32.47
CA SER A 22 11.33 12.65 -32.10
C SER A 22 12.27 12.59 -30.90
N ALA A 23 13.12 13.61 -30.74
CA ALA A 23 13.97 13.70 -29.55
C ALA A 23 13.15 13.67 -28.25
N ALA A 24 11.93 14.25 -28.29
CA ALA A 24 11.01 14.29 -27.17
C ALA A 24 10.43 12.90 -26.84
N ASP A 25 10.11 12.08 -27.84
CA ASP A 25 9.63 10.70 -27.65
C ASP A 25 10.71 9.80 -27.02
N ARG A 26 11.96 9.90 -27.49
CA ARG A 26 13.09 9.16 -26.90
C ARG A 26 13.32 9.55 -25.45
N GLU A 27 13.28 10.86 -25.18
CA GLU A 27 13.43 11.42 -23.85
C GLU A 27 12.28 11.01 -22.91
N LEU A 28 11.05 11.00 -23.40
CA LEU A 28 9.87 10.49 -22.68
C LEU A 28 10.00 9.00 -22.36
N SER A 29 10.42 8.18 -23.33
CA SER A 29 10.65 6.75 -23.11
C SER A 29 11.73 6.51 -22.05
N PHE A 30 12.83 7.26 -22.09
CA PHE A 30 13.88 7.17 -21.07
C PHE A 30 13.37 7.57 -19.69
N ALA A 31 12.63 8.69 -19.59
CA ALA A 31 12.06 9.13 -18.31
C ALA A 31 11.01 8.17 -17.76
N ARG A 32 10.24 7.49 -18.62
CA ARG A 32 9.34 6.39 -18.24
C ARG A 32 10.12 5.24 -17.62
N ASP A 33 11.18 4.78 -18.28
CA ASP A 33 12.00 3.66 -17.80
C ASP A 33 12.65 3.97 -16.45
N MET A 34 13.19 5.18 -16.29
CA MET A 34 13.68 5.67 -14.99
C MET A 34 12.61 5.62 -13.91
N MET A 35 11.41 6.11 -14.22
CA MET A 35 10.30 6.17 -13.28
C MET A 35 9.81 4.77 -12.90
N GLU A 36 9.69 3.85 -13.85
CA GLU A 36 9.31 2.46 -13.57
C GLU A 36 10.35 1.76 -12.69
N ASP A 37 11.64 1.87 -13.01
CA ASP A 37 12.71 1.25 -12.22
C ASP A 37 12.75 1.82 -10.79
N ALA A 38 12.64 3.14 -10.65
CA ALA A 38 12.64 3.79 -9.35
C ALA A 38 11.42 3.40 -8.49
N VAL A 39 10.21 3.34 -9.08
CA VAL A 39 9.02 2.87 -8.36
C VAL A 39 9.17 1.42 -7.92
N ILE A 40 9.72 0.56 -8.78
CA ILE A 40 9.86 -0.86 -8.48
C ILE A 40 10.89 -1.09 -7.35
N ARG A 41 11.95 -0.32 -7.32
CA ARG A 41 12.94 -0.36 -6.23
C ARG A 41 12.54 0.42 -4.99
N ASN A 42 11.39 1.11 -5.02
CA ASN A 42 10.98 2.07 -3.99
C ASN A 42 12.07 3.14 -3.72
N ASP A 43 12.76 3.58 -4.78
CA ASP A 43 13.78 4.62 -4.76
C ASP A 43 13.13 6.00 -4.87
N VAL A 44 12.89 6.64 -3.72
CA VAL A 44 12.21 7.93 -3.62
C VAL A 44 12.96 9.04 -4.38
N GLU A 45 14.28 9.05 -4.32
CA GLU A 45 15.09 10.06 -5.02
C GLU A 45 15.01 9.85 -6.54
N GLY A 46 15.09 8.60 -6.98
CA GLY A 46 14.87 8.22 -8.38
C GLY A 46 13.48 8.60 -8.89
N ILE A 47 12.43 8.38 -8.09
CA ILE A 47 11.05 8.77 -8.44
C ILE A 47 10.95 10.30 -8.59
N ALA A 48 11.51 11.06 -7.65
CA ALA A 48 11.51 12.52 -7.69
C ALA A 48 12.29 13.07 -8.89
N LEU A 49 13.45 12.49 -9.19
CA LEU A 49 14.28 12.85 -10.35
C LEU A 49 13.56 12.57 -11.67
N ALA A 50 12.97 11.38 -11.81
CA ALA A 50 12.22 11.02 -13.02
C ALA A 50 11.00 11.94 -13.20
N ARG A 51 10.27 12.25 -12.11
CA ARG A 51 9.18 13.24 -12.15
C ARG A 51 9.65 14.62 -12.61
N ALA A 52 10.74 15.13 -12.05
CA ALA A 52 11.27 16.45 -12.45
C ALA A 52 11.60 16.48 -13.95
N ARG A 53 12.18 15.40 -14.46
CA ARG A 53 12.46 15.22 -15.89
C ARG A 53 11.17 15.19 -16.73
N LEU A 54 10.16 14.44 -16.31
CA LEU A 54 8.85 14.38 -16.97
C LEU A 54 8.14 15.74 -17.02
N VAL A 55 8.19 16.51 -15.94
CA VAL A 55 7.63 17.88 -15.91
C VAL A 55 8.35 18.80 -16.89
N ARG A 56 9.68 18.68 -17.02
CA ARG A 56 10.46 19.44 -18.00
C ARG A 56 10.08 19.05 -19.44
N ILE A 57 10.01 17.76 -19.75
CA ILE A 57 9.58 17.27 -21.07
C ILE A 57 8.20 17.84 -21.44
N ALA A 58 7.25 17.80 -20.51
CA ALA A 58 5.91 18.35 -20.72
C ALA A 58 5.89 19.87 -20.96
N ALA A 59 6.86 20.61 -20.43
CA ALA A 59 6.95 22.06 -20.61
C ALA A 59 7.64 22.46 -21.93
N GLU A 60 8.58 21.63 -22.40
CA GLU A 60 9.42 21.92 -23.56
C GLU A 60 8.89 21.28 -24.86
N THR A 61 8.09 20.22 -24.76
CA THR A 61 7.54 19.55 -25.93
C THR A 61 6.48 20.41 -26.63
N GLY A 62 6.63 20.55 -27.95
CA GLY A 62 5.57 21.10 -28.82
C GLY A 62 4.53 20.05 -29.23
N ASP A 63 4.76 18.78 -28.92
CA ASP A 63 3.86 17.67 -29.22
C ASP A 63 2.89 17.42 -28.06
N ARG A 64 1.58 17.53 -28.33
CA ARG A 64 0.52 17.36 -27.33
C ARG A 64 0.43 15.92 -26.79
N THR A 65 0.77 14.91 -27.58
CA THR A 65 0.76 13.51 -27.15
C THR A 65 1.89 13.28 -26.15
N VAL A 66 3.09 13.77 -26.46
CA VAL A 66 4.24 13.72 -25.55
C VAL A 66 3.97 14.53 -24.28
N GLU A 67 3.33 15.71 -24.39
CA GLU A 67 2.93 16.50 -23.24
C GLU A 67 1.98 15.70 -22.33
N ARG A 68 0.91 15.14 -22.90
CA ARG A 68 -0.08 14.32 -22.18
C ARG A 68 0.60 13.19 -21.42
N ASP A 69 1.42 12.40 -22.11
CA ASP A 69 2.04 11.21 -21.53
C ASP A 69 3.07 11.58 -20.45
N ALA A 70 3.86 12.62 -20.67
CA ALA A 70 4.82 13.11 -19.68
C ALA A 70 4.11 13.58 -18.40
N ARG A 71 3.00 14.32 -18.52
CA ARG A 71 2.20 14.75 -17.37
C ARG A 71 1.52 13.60 -16.65
N TYR A 72 1.02 12.61 -17.40
CA TYR A 72 0.43 11.41 -16.82
C TYR A 72 1.46 10.66 -15.97
N LEU A 73 2.65 10.39 -16.50
CA LEU A 73 3.72 9.72 -15.76
C LEU A 73 4.22 10.57 -14.57
N ALA A 74 4.22 11.90 -14.69
CA ALA A 74 4.53 12.80 -13.57
C ALA A 74 3.47 12.71 -12.45
N ALA A 75 2.19 12.54 -12.80
CA ALA A 75 1.12 12.30 -11.82
C ALA A 75 1.23 10.92 -11.17
N VAL A 76 1.50 9.87 -11.96
CA VAL A 76 1.69 8.49 -11.47
C VAL A 76 2.89 8.41 -10.52
N SER A 77 4.05 8.97 -10.90
CA SER A 77 5.23 9.02 -10.03
C SER A 77 4.96 9.76 -8.72
N SER A 78 4.21 10.87 -8.76
CA SER A 78 3.80 11.58 -7.54
C SER A 78 2.95 10.69 -6.63
N MET A 79 2.02 9.91 -7.19
CA MET A 79 1.19 8.97 -6.43
C MET A 79 2.03 7.90 -5.74
N PHE A 80 2.99 7.29 -6.45
CA PHE A 80 3.87 6.29 -5.85
C PHE A 80 4.81 6.89 -4.79
N GLU A 81 5.32 8.10 -4.99
CA GLU A 81 6.11 8.78 -3.95
C GLU A 81 5.28 9.08 -2.70
N LEU A 82 4.01 9.50 -2.85
CA LEU A 82 3.09 9.66 -1.73
C LEU A 82 2.87 8.35 -0.97
N PHE A 83 2.80 7.22 -1.67
CA PHE A 83 2.67 5.90 -1.06
C PHE A 83 3.97 5.31 -0.51
N SER A 84 5.14 5.89 -0.80
CA SER A 84 6.40 5.42 -0.23
C SER A 84 6.50 5.64 1.30
N GLY A 85 5.69 6.58 1.83
CA GLY A 85 5.75 6.98 3.24
C GLY A 85 7.03 7.71 3.64
N SER A 86 7.79 8.22 2.67
CA SER A 86 9.05 8.94 2.92
C SER A 86 8.86 10.43 3.20
N LEU A 87 7.72 10.99 2.79
CA LEU A 87 7.42 12.41 2.92
C LEU A 87 6.76 12.76 4.25
N ASP A 88 7.18 13.88 4.84
CA ASP A 88 6.43 14.51 5.92
C ASP A 88 5.09 15.09 5.39
N LEU A 89 4.23 15.55 6.31
CA LEU A 89 2.91 16.06 5.94
C LEU A 89 2.98 17.30 5.01
N PRO A 90 3.81 18.33 5.30
CA PRO A 90 3.95 19.47 4.40
C PRO A 90 4.45 19.10 2.99
N ALA A 91 5.46 18.24 2.88
CA ALA A 91 6.00 17.79 1.60
C ALA A 91 4.99 16.96 0.81
N ALA A 92 4.29 16.04 1.48
CA ALA A 92 3.22 15.25 0.88
C ALA A 92 2.10 16.16 0.36
N ALA A 93 1.70 17.19 1.12
CA ALA A 93 0.66 18.12 0.69
C ALA A 93 1.08 18.92 -0.54
N LYS A 94 2.30 19.45 -0.56
CA LYS A 94 2.87 20.15 -1.72
C LYS A 94 2.92 19.25 -2.95
N LEU A 95 3.40 18.02 -2.80
CA LEU A 95 3.46 17.05 -3.88
C LEU A 95 2.07 16.72 -4.42
N MET A 96 1.08 16.51 -3.54
CA MET A 96 -0.29 16.23 -3.91
C MET A 96 -0.90 17.36 -4.76
N THR A 97 -0.70 18.63 -4.39
CA THR A 97 -1.16 19.78 -5.19
C THR A 97 -0.56 19.77 -6.60
N VAL A 98 0.74 19.48 -6.72
CA VAL A 98 1.40 19.36 -8.02
C VAL A 98 0.84 18.18 -8.80
N ALA A 99 0.65 17.03 -8.16
CA ALA A 99 0.14 15.81 -8.77
C ALA A 99 -1.27 16.01 -9.36
N VAL A 100 -2.18 16.61 -8.59
CA VAL A 100 -3.55 16.94 -9.04
C VAL A 100 -3.50 17.84 -10.27
N ARG A 101 -2.65 18.87 -10.27
CA ARG A 101 -2.49 19.77 -11.42
C ARG A 101 -2.00 19.02 -12.67
N GLN A 102 -1.02 18.13 -12.53
CA GLN A 102 -0.54 17.33 -13.66
C GLN A 102 -1.66 16.45 -14.21
N ALA A 103 -2.38 15.74 -13.33
CA ALA A 103 -3.47 14.84 -13.73
C ALA A 103 -4.64 15.57 -14.39
N ASP A 104 -5.04 16.73 -13.88
CA ASP A 104 -6.11 17.53 -14.49
C ASP A 104 -5.70 18.02 -15.88
N ARG A 105 -4.44 18.44 -16.03
CA ARG A 105 -3.92 18.87 -17.33
C ARG A 105 -3.89 17.73 -18.36
N VAL A 106 -3.66 16.48 -17.94
CA VAL A 106 -3.78 15.30 -18.82
C VAL A 106 -5.19 15.21 -19.41
N VAL A 107 -6.22 15.34 -18.56
CA VAL A 107 -7.63 15.29 -18.98
C VAL A 107 -7.99 16.45 -19.90
N GLU A 108 -7.45 17.65 -19.66
CA GLU A 108 -7.62 18.80 -20.56
C GLU A 108 -6.97 18.58 -21.93
N ILE A 109 -5.80 17.94 -21.97
CA ILE A 109 -5.08 17.72 -23.23
C ILE A 109 -5.81 16.68 -24.08
N ASP A 110 -6.27 15.60 -23.45
CA ASP A 110 -6.96 14.48 -24.07
C ASP A 110 -8.11 13.96 -23.19
N PRO A 111 -9.35 14.46 -23.41
CA PRO A 111 -10.52 14.03 -22.65
C PRO A 111 -10.90 12.56 -22.85
N LYS A 112 -10.32 11.84 -23.83
CA LYS A 112 -10.59 10.42 -24.07
C LYS A 112 -9.56 9.49 -23.42
N PHE A 113 -8.54 10.05 -22.77
CA PHE A 113 -7.50 9.26 -22.12
C PHE A 113 -7.95 8.75 -20.75
N ALA A 114 -8.46 7.51 -20.72
CA ALA A 114 -9.07 6.88 -19.55
C ALA A 114 -8.15 6.89 -18.31
N ASP A 115 -6.86 6.58 -18.48
CA ASP A 115 -5.86 6.58 -17.42
C ASP A 115 -5.67 7.97 -16.79
N GLY A 116 -5.80 9.04 -17.57
CA GLY A 116 -5.77 10.42 -17.09
C GLY A 116 -6.93 10.75 -16.16
N TRP A 117 -8.14 10.30 -16.51
CA TRP A 117 -9.31 10.43 -15.65
C TRP A 117 -9.18 9.63 -14.36
N MET A 118 -8.69 8.39 -14.45
CA MET A 118 -8.49 7.52 -13.29
C MET A 118 -7.48 8.12 -12.30
N ILE A 119 -6.29 8.52 -12.77
CA ILE A 119 -5.25 9.06 -11.89
C ILE A 119 -5.70 10.40 -11.27
N SER A 120 -6.44 11.24 -12.02
CA SER A 120 -7.03 12.46 -11.48
C SER A 120 -8.05 12.17 -10.38
N ALA A 121 -8.95 11.19 -10.57
CA ALA A 121 -9.92 10.78 -9.55
C ALA A 121 -9.20 10.33 -8.25
N MET A 122 -8.17 9.49 -8.38
CA MET A 122 -7.40 8.97 -7.25
C MET A 122 -6.66 10.07 -6.47
N LEU A 123 -5.97 10.97 -7.17
CA LEU A 123 -5.21 12.06 -6.55
C LEU A 123 -6.13 13.10 -5.92
N ARG A 124 -7.23 13.47 -6.58
CA ARG A 124 -8.23 14.40 -6.02
C ARG A 124 -8.88 13.83 -4.75
N GLY A 125 -9.29 12.56 -4.77
CA GLY A 125 -9.86 11.89 -3.60
C GLY A 125 -8.85 11.78 -2.45
N SER A 126 -7.58 11.52 -2.75
CA SER A 126 -6.51 11.48 -1.75
C SER A 126 -6.23 12.86 -1.16
N ALA A 127 -6.19 13.90 -1.99
CA ALA A 127 -6.04 15.28 -1.56
C ALA A 127 -7.18 15.73 -0.63
N GLN A 128 -8.43 15.43 -1.00
CA GLN A 128 -9.61 15.73 -0.17
C GLN A 128 -9.55 15.04 1.20
N ARG A 129 -9.20 13.75 1.24
CA ARG A 129 -9.01 13.02 2.52
C ARG A 129 -7.90 13.61 3.39
N ALA A 130 -6.88 14.18 2.76
CA ALA A 130 -5.80 14.89 3.45
C ALA A 130 -6.16 16.34 3.84
N GLY A 131 -7.39 16.80 3.58
CA GLY A 131 -7.82 18.18 3.86
C GLY A 131 -7.20 19.23 2.92
N ILE A 132 -6.65 18.79 1.79
CA ILE A 132 -6.06 19.69 0.79
C ILE A 132 -7.17 20.17 -0.13
N ALA A 133 -7.26 21.50 -0.31
CA ALA A 133 -8.23 22.09 -1.20
C ALA A 133 -7.98 21.63 -2.65
N VAL A 134 -9.02 21.02 -3.24
CA VAL A 134 -9.05 20.63 -4.65
C VAL A 134 -10.09 21.50 -5.37
N PRO A 135 -9.78 22.04 -6.56
CA PRO A 135 -10.77 22.77 -7.35
C PRO A 135 -12.02 21.92 -7.58
N LYS A 136 -13.21 22.48 -7.34
CA LYS A 136 -14.47 21.80 -7.66
C LYS A 136 -14.49 21.46 -9.14
N ASP A 137 -15.02 20.29 -9.47
CA ASP A 137 -15.33 19.99 -10.86
C ASP A 137 -16.40 20.97 -11.37
N PRO A 138 -16.36 21.36 -12.65
CA PRO A 138 -17.40 22.17 -13.26
C PRO A 138 -18.79 21.54 -13.08
N GLU A 139 -19.84 22.37 -13.04
CA GLU A 139 -21.20 21.86 -12.99
C GLU A 139 -21.49 20.95 -14.20
N GLY A 140 -22.05 19.77 -13.93
CA GLY A 140 -22.32 18.76 -14.96
C GLY A 140 -21.12 17.90 -15.38
N ALA A 141 -19.92 18.11 -14.82
CA ALA A 141 -18.79 17.23 -15.08
C ALA A 141 -19.12 15.78 -14.66
N PRO A 142 -18.74 14.77 -15.47
CA PRO A 142 -19.01 13.39 -15.11
C PRO A 142 -18.20 13.00 -13.87
N ASN A 143 -18.69 11.98 -13.15
CA ASN A 143 -17.89 11.35 -12.11
C ASN A 143 -16.60 10.79 -12.74
N ARG A 144 -15.44 11.34 -12.35
CA ARG A 144 -14.14 11.04 -12.98
C ARG A 144 -13.81 9.53 -13.00
N PHE A 145 -14.14 8.82 -11.92
CA PHE A 145 -13.88 7.39 -11.81
C PHE A 145 -14.79 6.57 -12.72
N ALA A 146 -16.11 6.83 -12.68
CA ALA A 146 -17.07 6.14 -13.54
C ALA A 146 -16.76 6.40 -15.03
N HIS A 147 -16.39 7.62 -15.38
CA HIS A 147 -16.05 8.00 -16.74
C HIS A 147 -14.76 7.33 -17.24
N ALA A 148 -13.73 7.19 -16.39
CA ALA A 148 -12.53 6.44 -16.75
C ALA A 148 -12.83 4.98 -17.13
N ILE A 149 -13.73 4.33 -16.37
CA ILE A 149 -14.17 2.95 -16.64
C ILE A 149 -14.98 2.87 -17.94
N GLU A 150 -15.86 3.85 -18.20
CA GLU A 150 -16.62 3.93 -19.45
C GLU A 150 -15.71 4.06 -20.67
N LEU A 151 -14.68 4.90 -20.57
CA LEU A 151 -13.72 5.14 -21.65
C LEU A 151 -12.89 3.89 -21.97
N ASP A 152 -12.26 3.28 -20.96
CA ASP A 152 -11.48 2.05 -21.15
C ASP A 152 -11.25 1.29 -19.83
N ALA A 153 -12.20 0.43 -19.46
CA ALA A 153 -12.05 -0.48 -18.32
C ALA A 153 -10.88 -1.49 -18.45
N LYS A 154 -10.32 -1.68 -19.65
CA LYS A 154 -9.24 -2.64 -19.90
C LYS A 154 -7.85 -2.01 -19.83
N SER A 155 -7.75 -0.68 -19.82
CA SER A 155 -6.47 -0.01 -19.58
C SER A 155 -5.85 -0.52 -18.26
N PRO A 156 -4.55 -0.87 -18.22
CA PRO A 156 -3.90 -1.38 -17.02
C PRO A 156 -4.07 -0.47 -15.80
N GLY A 157 -3.91 0.85 -15.96
CA GLY A 157 -4.08 1.82 -14.88
C GLY A 157 -5.52 1.85 -14.36
N VAL A 158 -6.51 1.97 -15.26
CA VAL A 158 -7.94 1.91 -14.91
C VAL A 158 -8.30 0.63 -14.16
N ALA A 159 -7.94 -0.53 -14.71
CA ALA A 159 -8.28 -1.82 -14.11
C ALA A 159 -7.61 -2.02 -12.74
N PHE A 160 -6.34 -1.61 -12.61
CA PHE A 160 -5.61 -1.66 -11.35
C PHE A 160 -6.32 -0.86 -10.26
N PHE A 161 -6.60 0.43 -10.50
CA PHE A 161 -7.23 1.29 -9.50
C PHE A 161 -8.68 0.93 -9.23
N ALA A 162 -9.42 0.44 -10.24
CA ALA A 162 -10.75 -0.13 -10.04
C ALA A 162 -10.68 -1.35 -9.11
N GLY A 163 -9.71 -2.24 -9.30
CA GLY A 163 -9.44 -3.37 -8.40
C GLY A 163 -9.15 -2.92 -6.97
N VAL A 164 -8.26 -1.93 -6.78
CA VAL A 164 -7.96 -1.37 -5.46
C VAL A 164 -9.23 -0.85 -4.77
N ILE A 165 -10.03 -0.05 -5.48
CA ILE A 165 -11.28 0.50 -4.92
C ILE A 165 -12.29 -0.59 -4.59
N ARG A 166 -12.49 -1.58 -5.48
CA ARG A 166 -13.45 -2.66 -5.25
C ARG A 166 -13.00 -3.67 -4.20
N SER A 167 -11.70 -3.80 -3.98
CA SER A 167 -11.13 -4.60 -2.89
C SER A 167 -11.18 -3.90 -1.53
N SER A 168 -11.35 -2.57 -1.52
CA SER A 168 -11.36 -1.79 -0.29
C SER A 168 -12.69 -1.97 0.45
N ASN A 169 -12.65 -2.66 1.59
CA ASN A 169 -13.79 -2.79 2.50
C ASN A 169 -13.38 -2.31 3.91
N PRO A 170 -13.84 -1.12 4.35
CA PRO A 170 -13.49 -0.61 5.68
C PRO A 170 -14.17 -1.36 6.83
N LEU A 171 -15.08 -2.31 6.54
CA LEU A 171 -15.88 -3.05 7.53
C LEU A 171 -15.61 -4.56 7.55
N GLY A 172 -14.80 -5.09 6.63
CA GLY A 172 -14.49 -6.52 6.64
C GLY A 172 -13.43 -6.93 5.62
N ALA A 173 -13.41 -8.22 5.34
CA ALA A 173 -12.61 -8.80 4.28
C ALA A 173 -12.83 -8.09 2.93
N ALA A 174 -11.81 -8.10 2.08
CA ALA A 174 -11.95 -7.56 0.74
C ALA A 174 -13.10 -8.26 -0.01
N PRO A 175 -13.91 -7.57 -0.84
CA PRO A 175 -14.98 -8.21 -1.61
C PRO A 175 -14.42 -9.14 -2.72
N PRO A 176 -15.06 -10.29 -3.02
CA PRO A 176 -14.62 -11.22 -4.06
C PRO A 176 -14.42 -10.58 -5.43
N GLU A 177 -15.22 -9.57 -5.75
CA GLU A 177 -15.13 -8.84 -7.02
C GLU A 177 -13.78 -8.14 -7.18
N GLY A 178 -13.18 -7.65 -6.09
CA GLY A 178 -11.85 -7.04 -6.11
C GLY A 178 -10.76 -8.05 -6.48
N VAL A 179 -10.89 -9.29 -6.01
CA VAL A 179 -9.92 -10.37 -6.28
C VAL A 179 -10.00 -10.78 -7.73
N GLN A 180 -11.23 -11.00 -8.22
CA GLN A 180 -11.48 -11.36 -9.60
C GLN A 180 -10.91 -10.29 -10.56
N MET A 181 -11.04 -9.00 -10.21
CA MET A 181 -10.45 -7.92 -11.02
C MET A 181 -8.93 -8.02 -11.13
N PHE A 182 -8.23 -8.36 -10.05
CA PHE A 182 -6.78 -8.56 -10.10
C PHE A 182 -6.39 -9.83 -10.84
N ASP A 183 -7.14 -10.93 -10.69
CA ASP A 183 -6.95 -12.14 -11.47
C ASP A 183 -7.08 -11.87 -12.98
N ASP A 184 -8.14 -11.17 -13.38
CA ASP A 184 -8.41 -10.80 -14.78
C ASP A 184 -7.34 -9.86 -15.33
N LEU A 185 -6.89 -8.88 -14.53
CA LEU A 185 -5.82 -7.97 -14.91
C LEU A 185 -4.50 -8.72 -15.13
N VAL A 186 -4.10 -9.59 -14.20
CA VAL A 186 -2.86 -10.37 -14.33
C VAL A 186 -2.92 -11.29 -15.54
N ALA A 187 -4.03 -12.00 -15.75
CA ALA A 187 -4.22 -12.87 -16.92
C ALA A 187 -4.11 -12.09 -18.24
N ARG A 188 -4.74 -10.91 -18.32
CA ARG A 188 -4.66 -10.04 -19.50
C ARG A 188 -3.24 -9.55 -19.76
N LEU A 189 -2.55 -9.09 -18.73
CA LEU A 189 -1.17 -8.59 -18.83
C LEU A 189 -0.22 -9.70 -19.29
N ASP A 190 -0.38 -10.92 -18.78
CA ASP A 190 0.40 -12.09 -19.21
C ASP A 190 0.14 -12.46 -20.67
N ALA A 191 -1.13 -12.45 -21.12
CA ALA A 191 -1.49 -12.71 -22.50
C ALA A 191 -0.93 -11.66 -23.47
N ASP A 192 -1.05 -10.39 -23.12
CA ASP A 192 -0.48 -9.28 -23.90
C ASP A 192 1.05 -9.38 -23.99
N ARG A 193 1.72 -9.75 -22.88
CA ARG A 193 3.16 -10.01 -22.87
C ARG A 193 3.55 -11.16 -23.78
N ALA A 194 2.80 -12.26 -23.75
CA ALA A 194 3.04 -13.40 -24.63
C ALA A 194 2.86 -13.02 -26.11
N ALA A 195 1.90 -12.14 -26.42
CA ALA A 195 1.62 -11.70 -27.79
C ALA A 195 2.63 -10.68 -28.33
N THR A 196 3.10 -9.76 -27.49
CA THR A 196 3.92 -8.61 -27.91
C THR A 196 5.41 -8.76 -27.61
N GLY A 197 5.79 -9.68 -26.72
CA GLY A 197 7.15 -9.78 -26.21
C GLY A 197 7.58 -8.60 -25.34
N ARG A 198 6.65 -7.74 -24.89
CA ARG A 198 6.98 -6.59 -24.03
C ARG A 198 7.64 -7.05 -22.73
N ARG A 199 8.43 -6.18 -22.11
CA ARG A 199 9.03 -6.47 -20.80
C ARG A 199 7.98 -6.50 -19.69
N PHE A 200 8.30 -7.20 -18.60
CA PHE A 200 7.54 -7.13 -17.36
C PHE A 200 7.78 -5.77 -16.69
N GLY A 201 6.78 -4.91 -16.72
CA GLY A 201 6.85 -3.51 -16.28
C GLY A 201 6.21 -3.25 -14.93
N LEU A 202 5.98 -1.97 -14.65
CA LEU A 202 5.40 -1.49 -13.40
C LEU A 202 4.02 -2.10 -13.11
N TRP A 203 3.10 -2.05 -14.07
CA TRP A 203 1.73 -2.54 -13.86
C TRP A 203 1.67 -4.05 -13.70
N ASP A 204 2.57 -4.83 -14.31
CA ASP A 204 2.66 -6.27 -14.06
C ASP A 204 3.08 -6.56 -12.62
N ALA A 205 4.09 -5.84 -12.12
CA ALA A 205 4.57 -5.97 -10.75
C ALA A 205 3.47 -5.60 -9.75
N GLN A 206 2.83 -4.46 -9.96
CA GLN A 206 1.77 -3.93 -9.09
C GLN A 206 0.52 -4.82 -9.10
N ALA A 207 0.05 -5.26 -10.27
CA ALA A 207 -1.10 -6.15 -10.37
C ALA A 207 -0.88 -7.45 -9.60
N ARG A 208 0.30 -8.07 -9.73
CA ARG A 208 0.64 -9.30 -8.99
C ARG A 208 0.78 -9.07 -7.49
N ALA A 209 1.41 -7.99 -7.07
CA ALA A 209 1.50 -7.64 -5.65
C ALA A 209 0.12 -7.48 -5.03
N TRP A 210 -0.75 -6.71 -5.68
CA TRP A 210 -2.11 -6.47 -5.18
C TRP A 210 -3.00 -7.71 -5.25
N GLN A 211 -2.83 -8.58 -6.26
CA GLN A 211 -3.48 -9.88 -6.30
C GLN A 211 -3.18 -10.71 -5.03
N ILE A 212 -1.95 -10.65 -4.51
CA ILE A 212 -1.57 -11.34 -3.27
C ILE A 212 -2.16 -10.61 -2.05
N PHE A 213 -1.99 -9.28 -1.96
CA PHE A 213 -2.51 -8.50 -0.83
C PHE A 213 -4.01 -8.67 -0.63
N VAL A 214 -4.78 -8.61 -1.71
CA VAL A 214 -6.24 -8.71 -1.63
C VAL A 214 -6.65 -10.12 -1.20
N ARG A 215 -5.96 -11.17 -1.64
CA ARG A 215 -6.21 -12.53 -1.16
C ARG A 215 -5.91 -12.70 0.32
N MET A 216 -4.82 -12.11 0.81
CA MET A 216 -4.56 -12.07 2.25
C MET A 216 -5.70 -11.38 3.00
N ALA A 217 -6.16 -10.23 2.50
CA ALA A 217 -7.26 -9.48 3.07
C ALA A 217 -8.64 -10.14 2.93
N GLN A 218 -8.77 -11.14 2.05
CA GLN A 218 -9.96 -11.98 1.92
C GLN A 218 -9.96 -13.17 2.87
N ASP A 219 -8.93 -13.31 3.71
CA ASP A 219 -8.72 -14.49 4.53
C ASP A 219 -8.61 -15.77 3.69
N GLU A 220 -8.00 -15.70 2.49
CA GLU A 220 -7.68 -16.89 1.70
C GLU A 220 -6.75 -17.80 2.54
N PRO A 221 -7.22 -18.98 2.98
CA PRO A 221 -6.50 -19.76 4.00
C PRO A 221 -5.24 -20.45 3.43
N ARG A 222 -5.08 -20.47 2.10
CA ARG A 222 -4.03 -21.26 1.43
C ARG A 222 -2.75 -20.47 1.26
N ALA A 223 -1.97 -20.42 2.33
CA ALA A 223 -0.62 -19.83 2.34
C ALA A 223 0.28 -20.35 1.20
N ASP A 224 0.16 -21.62 0.81
CA ASP A 224 0.93 -22.22 -0.29
C ASP A 224 0.66 -21.56 -1.65
N THR A 225 -0.60 -21.20 -1.92
CA THR A 225 -0.98 -20.47 -3.15
C THR A 225 -0.28 -19.12 -3.19
N MET A 226 -0.39 -18.35 -2.10
CA MET A 226 0.21 -17.02 -2.02
C MET A 226 1.74 -17.06 -2.04
N ARG A 227 2.36 -18.06 -1.40
CA ARG A 227 3.81 -18.31 -1.49
C ARG A 227 4.26 -18.60 -2.91
N THR A 228 3.52 -19.43 -3.64
CA THR A 228 3.81 -19.71 -5.06
C THR A 228 3.72 -18.46 -5.92
N MET A 229 2.70 -17.63 -5.69
CA MET A 229 2.53 -16.35 -6.38
C MET A 229 3.67 -15.37 -6.07
N ALA A 230 4.06 -15.24 -4.80
CA ALA A 230 5.15 -14.38 -4.37
C ALA A 230 6.50 -14.86 -4.94
N ALA A 231 6.78 -16.17 -4.89
CA ALA A 231 7.98 -16.74 -5.49
C ALA A 231 8.06 -16.45 -6.99
N ARG A 232 6.94 -16.61 -7.72
CA ARG A 232 6.87 -16.27 -9.15
C ARG A 232 7.09 -14.79 -9.41
N LEU A 233 6.53 -13.91 -8.60
CA LEU A 233 6.78 -12.46 -8.70
C LEU A 233 8.27 -12.16 -8.53
N MET A 234 8.95 -12.83 -7.60
CA MET A 234 10.37 -12.61 -7.31
C MET A 234 11.31 -13.22 -8.34
N GLU A 235 10.91 -14.30 -9.00
CA GLU A 235 11.60 -14.80 -10.17
C GLU A 235 11.56 -13.78 -11.33
N LEU A 236 10.40 -13.13 -11.53
CA LEU A 236 10.20 -12.16 -12.60
C LEU A 236 10.84 -10.80 -12.32
N ARG A 237 10.83 -10.34 -11.06
CA ARG A 237 11.35 -9.04 -10.62
C ARG A 237 11.96 -9.10 -9.22
N PRO A 238 13.17 -9.68 -9.06
CA PRO A 238 13.83 -9.80 -7.76
C PRO A 238 14.16 -8.45 -7.12
N ASP A 239 14.21 -7.37 -7.92
CA ASP A 239 14.45 -5.99 -7.52
C ASP A 239 13.18 -5.26 -7.02
N PHE A 240 12.01 -5.90 -7.06
CA PHE A 240 10.76 -5.27 -6.64
C PHE A 240 10.64 -5.24 -5.11
N ALA A 241 10.87 -4.06 -4.52
CA ALA A 241 10.89 -3.87 -3.07
C ALA A 241 9.59 -4.34 -2.38
N GLN A 242 8.42 -3.98 -2.95
CA GLN A 242 7.13 -4.43 -2.42
C GLN A 242 6.93 -5.96 -2.58
N GLY A 243 7.51 -6.56 -3.62
CA GLY A 243 7.55 -8.01 -3.79
C GLY A 243 8.36 -8.70 -2.70
N GLN A 244 9.50 -8.12 -2.31
CA GLN A 244 10.33 -8.64 -1.21
C GLN A 244 9.60 -8.57 0.14
N ASP A 245 8.92 -7.45 0.40
CA ASP A 245 8.04 -7.32 1.58
C ASP A 245 6.94 -8.39 1.59
N LEU A 246 6.30 -8.63 0.43
CA LEU A 246 5.28 -9.66 0.27
C LEU A 246 5.77 -11.07 0.56
N VAL A 247 6.98 -11.42 0.13
CA VAL A 247 7.61 -12.71 0.51
C VAL A 247 7.64 -12.84 2.03
N GLY A 248 8.06 -11.78 2.73
CA GLY A 248 8.04 -11.72 4.18
C GLY A 248 6.63 -11.92 4.76
N TYR A 249 5.60 -11.41 4.11
CA TYR A 249 4.22 -11.55 4.59
C TYR A 249 3.63 -12.95 4.37
N VAL A 250 4.01 -13.66 3.31
CA VAL A 250 3.49 -15.01 3.02
C VAL A 250 4.38 -16.12 3.61
N THR A 251 5.53 -15.76 4.17
CA THR A 251 6.43 -16.69 4.86
C THR A 251 5.79 -17.18 6.16
N GLU A 252 5.70 -18.50 6.33
CA GLU A 252 5.23 -19.11 7.57
C GLU A 252 6.23 -18.94 8.70
N ARG A 253 5.71 -18.51 9.84
CA ARG A 253 6.41 -18.38 11.12
C ARG A 253 5.72 -19.27 12.14
N CYS A 254 6.45 -19.68 13.17
CA CYS A 254 5.88 -20.41 14.29
C CYS A 254 5.51 -19.43 15.40
N PHE A 255 4.42 -19.71 16.10
CA PHE A 255 4.19 -19.07 17.40
C PHE A 255 5.30 -19.47 18.36
N VAL A 256 5.73 -18.55 19.22
CA VAL A 256 6.60 -18.88 20.35
C VAL A 256 5.75 -19.46 21.48
N ALA A 257 6.39 -20.13 22.43
CA ALA A 257 5.71 -20.53 23.66
C ALA A 257 5.19 -19.29 24.41
N ALA A 258 4.05 -19.42 25.08
CA ALA A 258 3.54 -18.34 25.93
C ALA A 258 4.61 -17.96 26.98
N PRO A 259 4.91 -16.66 27.15
CA PRO A 259 5.97 -16.23 28.04
C PRO A 259 5.60 -16.51 29.50
N ALA A 260 6.54 -17.07 30.26
CA ALA A 260 6.39 -17.35 31.68
C ALA A 260 6.64 -16.07 32.51
N VAL A 261 5.70 -15.14 32.45
CA VAL A 261 5.82 -13.79 33.03
C VAL A 261 4.67 -13.49 33.99
N THR A 262 4.91 -12.53 34.89
CA THR A 262 3.85 -12.00 35.77
C THR A 262 3.05 -10.93 35.02
N TRP A 263 1.84 -11.30 34.60
CA TRP A 263 0.89 -10.40 33.95
C TRP A 263 0.29 -9.39 34.92
N LYS A 264 0.25 -8.13 34.52
CA LYS A 264 -0.45 -7.05 35.23
C LYS A 264 -1.62 -6.56 34.38
N PRO A 265 -2.83 -6.43 34.94
CA PRO A 265 -3.93 -5.76 34.27
C PRO A 265 -3.50 -4.39 33.77
N PHE A 266 -3.81 -4.09 32.51
CA PHE A 266 -3.39 -2.86 31.85
C PHE A 266 -4.58 -2.06 31.33
N LEU A 267 -5.44 -2.67 30.50
CA LEU A 267 -6.65 -2.08 29.94
C LEU A 267 -7.83 -3.03 30.14
N THR A 268 -9.03 -2.47 30.20
CA THR A 268 -10.30 -3.20 30.21
C THR A 268 -11.25 -2.50 29.25
N ASP A 269 -12.04 -3.28 28.52
CA ASP A 269 -13.09 -2.78 27.64
C ASP A 269 -14.43 -3.44 27.96
N ALA A 270 -15.52 -2.84 27.47
CA ALA A 270 -16.83 -3.40 27.64
C ALA A 270 -17.06 -4.53 26.62
N VAL A 271 -17.75 -5.60 27.01
CA VAL A 271 -18.13 -6.64 26.05
C VAL A 271 -19.17 -6.08 25.08
N GLY A 272 -18.91 -6.23 23.78
CA GLY A 272 -19.86 -5.93 22.70
C GLY A 272 -19.97 -4.46 22.33
N ASP A 273 -18.98 -3.64 22.65
CA ASP A 273 -18.87 -2.25 22.15
C ASP A 273 -18.15 -2.15 20.79
N GLY A 274 -17.54 -3.24 20.32
CA GLY A 274 -17.08 -3.37 18.95
C GLY A 274 -18.18 -3.09 17.91
N LYS A 275 -17.79 -2.45 16.80
CA LYS A 275 -18.75 -2.00 15.74
C LYS A 275 -19.55 -3.12 15.10
N SER A 276 -18.96 -4.31 15.00
CA SER A 276 -19.51 -5.45 14.30
C SER A 276 -19.41 -6.66 15.22
N PRO A 277 -20.53 -7.34 15.52
CA PRO A 277 -20.53 -8.56 16.32
C PRO A 277 -19.88 -9.75 15.60
N LYS A 278 -19.45 -9.58 14.33
CA LYS A 278 -18.78 -10.62 13.54
C LYS A 278 -17.26 -10.55 13.60
N ASN A 279 -16.71 -9.46 14.13
CA ASN A 279 -15.27 -9.23 14.18
C ASN A 279 -14.78 -9.39 15.63
N PRO A 280 -13.47 -9.66 15.84
CA PRO A 280 -12.90 -9.75 17.18
C PRO A 280 -13.17 -8.49 18.03
N ASP A 281 -13.56 -8.72 19.28
CA ASP A 281 -13.95 -7.72 20.28
C ASP A 281 -12.97 -7.80 21.46
N VAL A 282 -12.22 -6.74 21.73
CA VAL A 282 -11.16 -6.71 22.74
C VAL A 282 -11.81 -6.43 24.09
N ILE A 283 -11.53 -7.25 25.10
CA ILE A 283 -12.17 -7.06 26.42
C ILE A 283 -11.17 -6.69 27.51
N ALA A 284 -9.90 -7.00 27.30
CA ALA A 284 -8.84 -6.69 28.24
C ALA A 284 -7.48 -6.74 27.57
N VAL A 285 -6.55 -5.96 28.13
CA VAL A 285 -5.13 -6.08 27.84
C VAL A 285 -4.40 -6.22 29.16
N ASP A 286 -3.52 -7.21 29.26
CA ASP A 286 -2.52 -7.29 30.31
C ASP A 286 -1.15 -6.97 29.73
N ARG A 287 -0.26 -6.46 30.58
CA ARG A 287 1.13 -6.19 30.21
C ARG A 287 2.09 -6.90 31.15
N ALA A 288 3.22 -7.32 30.60
CA ALA A 288 4.34 -7.83 31.36
C ALA A 288 5.68 -7.35 30.75
N GLU A 289 6.73 -7.46 31.56
CA GLU A 289 8.12 -7.27 31.13
C GLU A 289 8.83 -8.61 31.11
N ASP A 290 9.64 -8.82 30.08
CA ASP A 290 10.57 -9.95 30.00
C ASP A 290 11.83 -9.52 29.27
N GLY A 291 12.94 -9.39 30.00
CA GLY A 291 14.20 -8.89 29.46
C GLY A 291 14.06 -7.57 28.71
N ASP A 292 14.39 -7.60 27.41
CA ASP A 292 14.36 -6.47 26.48
C ASP A 292 12.99 -6.28 25.79
N ARG A 293 11.94 -6.99 26.21
CA ARG A 293 10.61 -6.91 25.58
C ARG A 293 9.52 -6.39 26.51
N TRP A 294 8.58 -5.69 25.90
CA TRP A 294 7.24 -5.48 26.42
C TRP A 294 6.33 -6.57 25.86
N TRP A 295 5.65 -7.30 26.74
CA TRP A 295 4.64 -8.27 26.37
C TRP A 295 3.25 -7.71 26.61
N TYR A 296 2.38 -7.81 25.61
CA TYR A 296 0.97 -7.45 25.70
C TYR A 296 0.13 -8.70 25.46
N ARG A 297 -0.70 -9.09 26.42
CA ARG A 297 -1.71 -10.13 26.25
C ARG A 297 -3.04 -9.45 25.96
N VAL A 298 -3.51 -9.56 24.73
CA VAL A 298 -4.77 -8.98 24.27
C VAL A 298 -5.82 -10.08 24.30
N ALA A 299 -6.83 -9.93 25.16
CA ALA A 299 -7.91 -10.87 25.35
C ALA A 299 -9.16 -10.44 24.59
N PHE A 300 -9.85 -11.40 24.00
CA PHE A 300 -11.04 -11.20 23.19
C PHE A 300 -12.27 -11.89 23.80
N HIS A 301 -13.44 -11.31 23.56
CA HIS A 301 -14.70 -11.89 24.00
C HIS A 301 -14.94 -13.28 23.39
N ASP A 302 -14.69 -13.43 22.09
CA ASP A 302 -14.87 -14.68 21.35
C ASP A 302 -13.53 -15.34 21.00
N PRO A 303 -13.51 -16.65 20.71
CA PRO A 303 -12.31 -17.30 20.21
C PRO A 303 -11.79 -16.61 18.94
N LEU A 304 -10.47 -16.48 18.84
CA LEU A 304 -9.79 -15.86 17.73
C LEU A 304 -10.13 -16.59 16.42
N PRO A 305 -10.60 -15.87 15.39
CA PRO A 305 -10.81 -16.44 14.06
C PRO A 305 -9.47 -16.86 13.41
N PRO A 306 -9.51 -17.60 12.28
CA PRO A 306 -8.29 -17.98 11.56
C PRO A 306 -7.43 -16.79 11.16
N SER A 307 -8.06 -15.67 10.80
CA SER A 307 -7.39 -14.41 10.51
C SER A 307 -7.87 -13.30 11.45
N PHE A 308 -6.93 -12.58 12.04
CA PHE A 308 -7.24 -11.42 12.87
C PHE A 308 -6.10 -10.40 12.84
N GLY A 309 -6.39 -9.19 13.32
CA GLY A 309 -5.43 -8.11 13.43
C GLY A 309 -5.46 -7.49 14.83
N VAL A 310 -4.27 -7.15 15.32
CA VAL A 310 -4.08 -6.30 16.50
C VAL A 310 -3.18 -5.14 16.13
N ASN A 311 -3.53 -3.95 16.60
CA ASN A 311 -2.61 -2.82 16.65
C ASN A 311 -2.40 -2.33 18.08
N ILE A 312 -1.17 -1.94 18.39
CA ILE A 312 -0.82 -1.22 19.61
C ILE A 312 -0.30 0.14 19.18
N VAL A 313 -1.13 1.15 19.44
CA VAL A 313 -0.96 2.54 19.03
C VAL A 313 -0.34 3.28 20.21
N VAL A 314 0.82 3.89 20.03
CA VAL A 314 1.57 4.51 21.14
C VAL A 314 1.89 5.95 20.80
N ASN A 315 1.61 6.83 21.75
CA ASN A 315 2.10 8.20 21.76
C ASN A 315 3.15 8.35 22.85
N ARG A 316 4.43 8.40 22.47
CA ARG A 316 5.52 8.47 23.46
C ARG A 316 5.58 9.78 24.24
N SER A 317 5.02 10.88 23.73
CA SER A 317 5.02 12.16 24.44
C SER A 317 3.84 12.32 25.38
N GLY A 318 2.77 11.53 25.20
CA GLY A 318 1.49 11.70 25.89
C GLY A 318 0.69 12.94 25.47
N ASP A 319 1.26 13.81 24.62
CA ASP A 319 0.58 15.01 24.14
C ASP A 319 -0.43 14.65 23.05
N PRO A 320 -1.75 14.83 23.26
CA PRO A 320 -2.77 14.49 22.29
C PRO A 320 -2.73 15.36 21.02
N ALA A 321 -1.93 16.42 20.97
CA ALA A 321 -1.70 17.22 19.77
C ALA A 321 -0.56 16.67 18.89
N THR A 322 0.32 15.83 19.45
CA THR A 322 1.52 15.31 18.76
C THR A 322 1.24 13.97 18.08
N GLY A 323 1.79 13.76 16.89
CA GLY A 323 1.74 12.49 16.16
C GLY A 323 0.66 12.39 15.07
N MET A 324 0.58 11.23 14.42
CA MET A 324 -0.42 10.90 13.41
C MET A 324 -1.76 10.63 14.07
N LYS A 325 -2.85 11.14 13.50
CA LYS A 325 -4.19 10.79 13.97
C LYS A 325 -4.43 9.30 13.75
N TRP A 326 -4.83 8.59 14.81
CA TRP A 326 -5.32 7.22 14.73
C TRP A 326 -6.61 7.20 13.89
N TRP A 327 -6.71 6.22 13.00
CA TRP A 327 -7.85 6.06 12.11
C TRP A 327 -8.92 5.12 12.67
N GLY A 328 -8.77 4.64 13.91
CA GLY A 328 -9.85 3.99 14.63
C GLY A 328 -11.03 4.94 14.81
N ASN A 329 -12.22 4.37 14.92
CA ASN A 329 -13.45 5.14 14.89
C ASN A 329 -13.65 5.88 16.21
N GLY A 330 -14.19 7.10 16.16
CA GLY A 330 -14.41 7.92 17.36
C GLY A 330 -13.13 8.39 18.06
N SER A 331 -11.95 7.89 17.66
CA SER A 331 -10.72 8.18 18.36
C SER A 331 -10.17 9.56 18.01
N THR A 332 -9.85 10.32 19.05
CA THR A 332 -9.02 11.51 18.98
C THR A 332 -7.55 11.18 19.20
N ALA A 333 -7.22 9.90 19.40
CA ALA A 333 -5.87 9.47 19.68
C ALA A 333 -4.92 9.84 18.54
N ARG A 334 -3.69 10.15 18.93
CA ARG A 334 -2.58 10.31 18.03
C ARG A 334 -1.45 9.38 18.43
N PHE A 335 -0.54 9.10 17.51
CA PHE A 335 0.55 8.17 17.77
C PHE A 335 1.81 8.54 17.00
N ASP A 336 2.95 8.09 17.53
CA ASP A 336 4.25 8.16 16.88
C ASP A 336 4.95 6.79 16.81
N ARG A 337 4.36 5.75 17.42
CA ARG A 337 4.68 4.34 17.18
C ARG A 337 3.41 3.55 16.96
N LEU A 338 3.48 2.59 16.06
CA LEU A 338 2.42 1.62 15.77
C LEU A 338 3.04 0.23 15.72
N VAL A 339 2.58 -0.64 16.62
CA VAL A 339 2.80 -2.09 16.49
C VAL A 339 1.63 -2.65 15.70
N THR A 340 1.94 -3.48 14.72
CA THR A 340 0.95 -4.22 13.95
C THR A 340 1.23 -5.71 14.10
N ALA A 341 0.17 -6.50 14.29
CA ALA A 341 0.16 -7.94 14.14
C ALA A 341 -1.10 -8.37 13.38
N TRP A 342 -1.01 -8.47 12.06
CA TRP A 342 -2.05 -8.97 11.17
C TRP A 342 -1.70 -10.37 10.75
N ILE A 343 -2.42 -11.36 11.26
CA ILE A 343 -2.03 -12.75 11.13
C ILE A 343 -3.13 -13.61 10.55
N THR A 344 -2.74 -14.57 9.73
CA THR A 344 -3.57 -15.70 9.32
C THR A 344 -2.91 -16.97 9.81
N ARG A 345 -3.65 -17.73 10.61
CA ARG A 345 -3.21 -18.97 11.23
C ARG A 345 -3.28 -20.14 10.26
N SER A 346 -2.30 -21.02 10.40
CA SER A 346 -2.24 -22.32 9.73
C SER A 346 -1.69 -23.34 10.73
N GLY A 347 -2.57 -23.92 11.55
CA GLY A 347 -2.17 -24.80 12.66
C GLY A 347 -1.44 -24.05 13.78
N ASP A 348 -0.25 -24.53 14.13
CA ASP A 348 0.72 -23.94 15.08
C ASP A 348 1.61 -22.86 14.43
N ARG A 349 1.36 -22.56 13.16
CA ARG A 349 2.07 -21.57 12.36
C ARG A 349 1.16 -20.42 11.98
N TYR A 350 1.76 -19.36 11.51
CA TYR A 350 1.05 -18.22 10.96
C TYR A 350 1.84 -17.58 9.82
N PHE A 351 1.14 -16.83 9.00
CA PHE A 351 1.73 -15.87 8.08
C PHE A 351 0.99 -14.54 8.23
N GLY A 352 1.49 -13.51 7.56
CA GLY A 352 0.99 -12.15 7.64
C GLY A 352 2.08 -11.18 8.07
N ARG A 353 1.64 -10.06 8.65
CA ARG A 353 2.47 -8.89 8.90
C ARG A 353 2.55 -8.58 10.38
N ALA A 354 3.75 -8.65 10.94
CA ALA A 354 4.02 -8.23 12.30
C ALA A 354 5.24 -7.29 12.34
N GLY A 355 5.13 -6.15 13.02
CA GLY A 355 6.20 -5.16 13.05
C GLY A 355 5.89 -3.91 13.87
N VAL A 356 6.88 -3.03 13.96
CA VAL A 356 6.77 -1.68 14.52
C VAL A 356 7.10 -0.65 13.45
N THR A 357 6.33 0.43 13.41
CA THR A 357 6.55 1.59 12.55
C THR A 357 6.30 2.91 13.27
N ASP A 358 6.67 4.02 12.62
CA ASP A 358 6.29 5.39 12.97
C ASP A 358 5.18 5.93 12.04
N ASP A 359 4.87 7.23 12.17
CA ASP A 359 3.93 7.98 11.33
C ASP A 359 4.28 7.88 9.82
N PRO A 360 5.49 8.25 9.35
CA PRO A 360 5.83 8.11 7.93
C PRO A 360 5.67 6.68 7.42
N GLY A 361 6.12 5.67 8.17
CA GLY A 361 5.97 4.29 7.77
C GLY A 361 4.50 3.83 7.77
N SER A 362 3.64 4.33 8.66
CA SER A 362 2.20 4.03 8.65
C SER A 362 1.53 4.55 7.38
N ARG A 363 1.86 5.79 6.96
CA ARG A 363 1.30 6.40 5.73
C ARG A 363 1.70 5.64 4.47
N GLY A 364 2.94 5.13 4.43
CA GLY A 364 3.43 4.33 3.32
C GLY A 364 3.16 2.83 3.45
N ALA A 365 2.35 2.42 4.43
CA ALA A 365 2.13 1.01 4.75
C ALA A 365 3.44 0.21 4.86
N ARG A 366 4.46 0.75 5.55
CA ARG A 366 5.76 0.15 5.92
C ARG A 366 5.79 -0.19 7.42
N LEU A 367 4.91 -1.08 7.85
CA LEU A 367 4.65 -1.43 9.26
C LEU A 367 5.81 -2.15 9.97
N THR A 368 6.90 -2.48 9.28
CA THR A 368 8.14 -3.06 9.84
C THR A 368 9.31 -2.08 9.80
N LYS A 369 9.07 -0.79 9.49
CA LYS A 369 10.12 0.22 9.28
C LYS A 369 11.08 0.36 10.47
N ILE A 370 10.58 0.28 11.70
CA ILE A 370 11.39 0.38 12.92
C ILE A 370 11.93 -1.00 13.32
N SER A 371 11.05 -2.00 13.33
CA SER A 371 11.44 -3.37 13.68
C SER A 371 10.49 -4.39 13.06
N SER A 372 11.04 -5.53 12.63
CA SER A 372 10.30 -6.75 12.29
C SER A 372 10.42 -7.82 13.38
N ASP A 373 11.16 -7.53 14.46
CA ASP A 373 11.45 -8.47 15.55
C ASP A 373 10.31 -8.52 16.57
N ILE A 374 9.14 -9.01 16.12
CA ILE A 374 7.96 -9.23 16.96
C ILE A 374 7.79 -10.71 17.23
N GLN A 375 7.57 -11.06 18.50
CA GLN A 375 7.22 -12.42 18.92
C GLN A 375 5.72 -12.52 19.15
N LEU A 376 5.11 -13.63 18.71
CA LEU A 376 3.68 -13.89 18.87
C LEU A 376 3.47 -15.24 19.55
N ALA A 377 2.59 -15.27 20.54
CA ALA A 377 2.05 -16.50 21.12
C ALA A 377 0.52 -16.43 21.17
N ILE A 378 -0.15 -17.58 21.23
CA ILE A 378 -1.60 -17.69 21.37
C ILE A 378 -1.86 -18.45 22.67
N ALA A 379 -2.83 -17.99 23.46
CA ALA A 379 -3.27 -18.70 24.65
C ALA A 379 -3.95 -20.03 24.28
N ASP A 380 -3.87 -21.01 25.17
CA ASP A 380 -4.45 -22.36 24.96
C ASP A 380 -5.97 -22.33 24.76
N ASP A 381 -6.65 -21.33 25.33
CA ASP A 381 -8.10 -21.12 25.18
C ASP A 381 -8.49 -20.47 23.84
N ASN A 382 -7.50 -20.13 23.02
CA ASN A 382 -7.65 -19.43 21.75
C ASN A 382 -8.41 -18.09 21.87
N ARG A 383 -8.40 -17.44 23.03
CA ARG A 383 -9.08 -16.16 23.27
C ARG A 383 -8.12 -15.02 23.53
N SER A 384 -6.82 -15.27 23.46
CA SER A 384 -5.80 -14.23 23.62
C SER A 384 -4.63 -14.42 22.68
N VAL A 385 -4.06 -13.30 22.25
CA VAL A 385 -2.76 -13.23 21.58
C VAL A 385 -1.78 -12.48 22.48
N MET A 386 -0.57 -13.02 22.63
CA MET A 386 0.54 -12.33 23.30
C MET A 386 1.51 -11.77 22.26
N ILE A 387 1.80 -10.48 22.36
CA ILE A 387 2.65 -9.74 21.42
C ILE A 387 3.87 -9.23 22.18
N GLY A 388 5.03 -9.79 21.87
CA GLY A 388 6.32 -9.42 22.44
C GLY A 388 7.06 -8.42 21.55
N VAL A 389 7.17 -7.18 22.01
CA VAL A 389 7.74 -6.04 21.26
C VAL A 389 9.05 -5.58 21.89
N PRO A 390 10.13 -5.35 21.13
CA PRO A 390 11.38 -4.83 21.68
C PRO A 390 11.18 -3.47 22.36
N LYS A 391 11.68 -3.31 23.58
CA LYS A 391 11.64 -2.07 24.35
C LYS A 391 12.27 -0.91 23.57
N SER A 392 13.35 -1.18 22.84
CA SER A 392 14.04 -0.23 21.98
C SER A 392 13.24 0.24 20.76
N ALA A 393 12.24 -0.54 20.30
CA ALA A 393 11.38 -0.14 19.19
C ALA A 393 10.24 0.79 19.65
N LEU A 394 9.72 0.56 20.86
CA LEU A 394 8.64 1.37 21.43
C LEU A 394 9.13 2.63 22.16
N GLU A 395 10.31 2.59 22.78
CA GLU A 395 10.90 3.73 23.50
C GLU A 395 9.91 4.39 24.48
N LEU A 396 9.16 3.57 25.23
CA LEU A 396 8.13 4.05 26.14
C LEU A 396 8.70 4.94 27.24
N THR A 397 8.07 6.09 27.43
CA THR A 397 8.33 7.05 28.51
C THR A 397 7.23 6.96 29.57
N ASP A 398 7.43 7.62 30.71
CA ASP A 398 6.37 7.75 31.71
C ASP A 398 5.17 8.52 31.16
N ALA A 399 5.35 9.44 30.21
CA ALA A 399 4.24 10.17 29.62
C ALA A 399 3.42 9.36 28.59
N SER A 400 3.87 8.16 28.21
CA SER A 400 3.30 7.45 27.07
C SER A 400 1.84 7.05 27.26
N THR A 401 1.03 7.28 26.24
CA THR A 401 -0.33 6.73 26.14
C THR A 401 -0.38 5.61 25.12
N ILE A 402 -1.21 4.61 25.38
CA ILE A 402 -1.35 3.42 24.54
C ILE A 402 -2.83 3.17 24.25
N VAL A 403 -3.14 2.87 23.00
CA VAL A 403 -4.43 2.32 22.57
C VAL A 403 -4.18 0.95 21.95
N VAL A 404 -4.98 -0.04 22.29
CA VAL A 404 -4.93 -1.38 21.70
C VAL A 404 -6.22 -1.61 20.94
N ALA A 405 -6.10 -1.91 19.65
CA ALA A 405 -7.24 -2.14 18.78
C ALA A 405 -7.24 -3.56 18.22
N GLY A 406 -8.41 -4.19 18.19
CA GLY A 406 -8.63 -5.52 17.63
C GLY A 406 -9.53 -5.51 16.39
N GLY A 407 -9.39 -6.54 15.56
CA GLY A 407 -10.24 -6.72 14.39
C GLY A 407 -9.67 -7.72 13.38
N THR A 408 -9.80 -7.42 12.09
CA THR A 408 -9.20 -8.20 10.99
C THR A 408 -7.93 -7.52 10.49
N HIS A 409 -7.30 -8.01 9.41
CA HIS A 409 -6.08 -7.41 8.85
C HIS A 409 -6.25 -5.95 8.44
N LEU A 410 -7.44 -5.57 7.94
CA LEU A 410 -7.67 -4.24 7.39
C LEU A 410 -8.76 -3.45 8.12
N VAL A 411 -9.45 -4.08 9.08
CA VAL A 411 -10.65 -3.52 9.70
C VAL A 411 -10.53 -3.56 11.20
N TRP A 412 -10.60 -2.37 11.79
CA TRP A 412 -10.62 -2.20 13.24
C TRP A 412 -12.06 -2.24 13.73
N ASN A 413 -12.33 -3.23 14.56
CA ASN A 413 -13.64 -3.41 15.16
C ASN A 413 -13.80 -2.57 16.41
N ASP A 414 -12.75 -2.56 17.22
CA ASP A 414 -12.82 -2.17 18.63
C ASP A 414 -11.45 -1.67 19.15
N ASP A 415 -11.46 -0.81 20.17
CA ASP A 415 -10.25 -0.20 20.76
C ASP A 415 -10.33 0.18 22.25
N ALA A 416 -9.42 -0.37 23.04
CA ALA A 416 -9.22 -0.05 24.46
C ALA A 416 -8.10 0.98 24.64
N ALA A 417 -8.32 2.04 25.43
CA ALA A 417 -7.36 3.15 25.62
C ALA A 417 -6.84 3.28 27.05
N SER A 418 -5.53 3.53 27.20
CA SER A 418 -4.89 3.81 28.49
C SER A 418 -5.08 5.26 28.93
N ALA A 419 -5.08 5.50 30.24
CA ALA A 419 -4.77 6.83 30.77
C ALA A 419 -3.30 7.21 30.50
N ALA A 420 -2.96 8.50 30.64
CA ALA A 420 -1.57 8.95 30.68
C ALA A 420 -0.85 8.39 31.94
N ASN A 421 0.46 8.13 31.85
CA ASN A 421 1.28 7.52 32.91
C ASN A 421 1.11 6.01 33.10
N SER A 422 1.05 5.29 32.00
CA SER A 422 0.67 3.89 31.99
C SER A 422 1.85 2.90 32.17
N ARG A 423 2.99 3.29 32.76
CA ARG A 423 4.16 2.39 32.95
C ARG A 423 3.95 1.24 33.94
#